data_AF-M6R8R8-F1
#
_entry.id   AF-M6R8R8-F1
#
_cell.length_a   1.000
_cell.length_b   1.000
_cell.length_c   1.000
_cell.angle_alpha   90.00
_cell.angle_beta   90.00
_cell.angle_gamma   90.00
#
_symmetry.space_group_name_H-M   'P 1'
#
loop_
_entity.id
_entity.type
_entity.pdbx_description
1 polymer ?
#
loop_
_entity_poly.entity_id
_entity_poly.type
_entity_poly.pdbx_seq_one_letter_code
_entity_poly.pdbx_strand_id
1 'polypeptide(L)'
;MKKIKIVTVITLFLISLTGCKKSKEEIEREKKESLKKDVLNSITMVYEMGGGSTFALLVDPENYKKVAWACLDFKPNENRAIIKYYNFPNRYEVRVEAINELEYKLNYSDREASMKLEVTGDYPVKEGSMGFLTSTVSLSFKGDSKVYNDVGRMDLIYGSDSVARSRHGRFKTLEECEAQISADEELSETLRKQDGACEGPGC
;
A
#
# COMPACT_ATOMS: atom_id res chain seq x y z
N MET A 1 -43.35 -32.05 -42.17
CA MET A 1 -42.88 -31.17 -41.08
C MET A 1 -41.52 -31.63 -40.54
N LYS A 2 -40.38 -31.30 -41.17
CA LYS A 2 -39.02 -31.63 -40.66
C LYS A 2 -37.91 -30.65 -41.10
N LYS A 3 -38.26 -29.40 -41.47
CA LYS A 3 -37.26 -28.40 -41.92
C LYS A 3 -37.18 -27.13 -41.05
N ILE A 4 -38.12 -26.93 -40.14
CA ILE A 4 -38.18 -25.70 -39.32
C ILE A 4 -37.27 -25.79 -38.07
N LYS A 5 -36.97 -27.00 -37.56
CA LYS A 5 -36.16 -27.15 -36.33
C LYS A 5 -34.64 -26.99 -36.49
N ILE A 6 -34.10 -27.14 -37.71
CA ILE A 6 -32.65 -27.07 -37.94
C ILE A 6 -32.19 -25.62 -38.12
N VAL A 7 -32.99 -24.76 -38.74
CA VAL A 7 -32.63 -23.37 -39.01
C VAL A 7 -32.52 -22.55 -37.72
N THR A 8 -33.44 -22.77 -36.76
CA THR A 8 -33.46 -22.03 -35.47
C THR A 8 -32.26 -22.38 -34.57
N VAL A 9 -31.77 -23.62 -34.63
CA VAL A 9 -30.59 -24.05 -33.84
C VAL A 9 -29.31 -23.40 -34.40
N ILE A 10 -29.20 -23.27 -35.73
CA ILE A 10 -28.04 -22.63 -36.37
C ILE A 10 -28.04 -21.11 -36.14
N THR A 11 -29.20 -20.46 -36.10
CA THR A 11 -29.28 -19.02 -35.80
C THR A 11 -28.94 -18.71 -34.34
N LEU A 12 -29.36 -19.54 -33.39
CA LEU A 12 -28.94 -19.39 -31.98
C LEU A 12 -27.44 -19.67 -31.77
N PHE A 13 -26.86 -20.63 -32.49
CA PHE A 13 -25.42 -20.92 -32.41
C PHE A 13 -24.56 -19.79 -33.01
N LEU A 14 -25.04 -19.13 -34.07
CA LEU A 14 -24.36 -17.98 -34.67
C LEU A 14 -24.41 -16.73 -33.78
N ILE A 15 -25.48 -16.53 -32.99
CA ILE A 15 -25.56 -15.44 -32.01
C ILE A 15 -24.63 -15.70 -30.80
N SER A 16 -24.34 -16.95 -30.46
CA SER A 16 -23.32 -17.29 -29.44
C SER A 16 -21.87 -17.17 -29.93
N LEU A 17 -21.64 -17.07 -31.25
CA LEU A 17 -20.32 -16.93 -31.87
C LEU A 17 -19.96 -15.48 -32.20
N THR A 18 -20.89 -14.54 -32.11
CA THR A 18 -20.58 -13.11 -32.00
C THR A 18 -20.19 -12.78 -30.57
N GLY A 19 -19.10 -13.40 -30.09
CA GLY A 19 -18.39 -12.89 -28.93
C GLY A 19 -17.93 -11.48 -29.27
N CYS A 20 -18.66 -10.48 -28.78
CA CYS A 20 -18.33 -9.08 -28.99
C CYS A 20 -16.93 -8.87 -28.40
N LYS A 21 -15.92 -8.79 -29.27
CA LYS A 21 -14.53 -8.60 -28.87
C LYS A 21 -14.49 -7.21 -28.23
N LYS A 22 -14.39 -7.15 -26.90
CA LYS A 22 -14.34 -5.89 -26.14
C LYS A 22 -13.32 -4.96 -26.77
N SER A 23 -13.66 -3.68 -26.85
CA SER A 23 -12.71 -2.70 -27.35
C SER A 23 -11.51 -2.63 -26.39
N LYS A 24 -10.36 -2.17 -26.89
CA LYS A 24 -9.19 -1.94 -26.03
C LYS A 24 -9.52 -0.98 -24.89
N GLU A 25 -10.33 0.05 -25.17
CA GLU A 25 -10.81 1.02 -24.19
C GLU A 25 -11.69 0.39 -23.12
N GLU A 26 -12.58 -0.54 -23.50
CA GLU A 26 -13.45 -1.24 -22.57
C GLU A 26 -12.63 -2.13 -21.62
N ILE A 27 -11.63 -2.84 -22.15
CA ILE A 27 -10.72 -3.67 -21.37
C ILE A 27 -9.90 -2.81 -20.39
N GLU A 28 -9.37 -1.68 -20.84
CA GLU A 28 -8.60 -0.76 -19.99
C GLU A 28 -9.46 -0.14 -18.89
N ARG A 29 -10.71 0.22 -19.19
CA ARG A 29 -11.67 0.73 -18.20
C ARG A 29 -11.98 -0.33 -17.14
N GLU A 30 -12.31 -1.56 -17.55
CA GLU A 30 -12.59 -2.66 -16.63
C GLU A 30 -11.39 -2.98 -15.75
N LYS A 31 -10.17 -2.97 -16.32
CA LYS A 31 -8.94 -3.17 -15.55
C LYS A 31 -8.74 -2.06 -14.52
N LYS A 32 -9.03 -0.80 -14.86
CA LYS A 32 -8.93 0.34 -13.95
C LYS A 32 -9.96 0.28 -12.83
N GLU A 33 -11.20 -0.10 -13.13
CA GLU A 33 -12.27 -0.28 -12.15
C GLU A 33 -11.96 -1.44 -11.18
N SER A 34 -11.45 -2.56 -11.72
CA SER A 34 -11.00 -3.70 -10.91
C SER A 34 -9.86 -3.29 -9.97
N LEU A 35 -8.87 -2.55 -10.48
CA LEU A 35 -7.75 -2.07 -9.67
C LEU A 35 -8.23 -1.20 -8.52
N LYS A 36 -9.12 -0.24 -8.79
CA LYS A 36 -9.71 0.64 -7.77
C LYS A 36 -10.38 -0.17 -6.65
N LYS A 37 -11.19 -1.16 -7.03
CA LYS A 37 -11.88 -2.03 -6.07
C LYS A 37 -10.88 -2.82 -5.22
N ASP A 38 -9.86 -3.40 -5.84
CA ASP A 38 -8.86 -4.20 -5.14
C ASP A 38 -8.01 -3.35 -4.18
N VAL A 39 -7.66 -2.12 -4.58
CA VAL A 39 -7.01 -1.14 -3.69
C VAL A 39 -7.88 -0.85 -2.47
N LEU A 40 -9.15 -0.48 -2.68
CA LEU A 40 -10.08 -0.17 -1.58
C LEU A 40 -10.24 -1.34 -0.59
N ASN A 41 -10.27 -2.57 -1.09
CA ASN A 41 -10.39 -3.76 -0.25
C ASN A 41 -9.10 -4.10 0.51
N SER A 42 -7.95 -3.65 0.04
CA SER A 42 -6.65 -4.04 0.57
C SER A 42 -5.96 -2.97 1.42
N ILE A 43 -6.36 -1.70 1.28
CA ILE A 43 -5.71 -0.55 1.90
C ILE A 43 -5.91 -0.44 3.43
N THR A 44 -6.89 -1.18 3.99
CA THR A 44 -7.26 -1.10 5.42
C THR A 44 -6.39 -2.04 6.26
N MET A 45 -5.21 -1.58 6.66
CA MET A 45 -4.18 -2.37 7.36
C MET A 45 -3.20 -1.51 8.15
N VAL A 46 -2.27 -2.16 8.83
CA VAL A 46 -1.08 -1.52 9.39
C VAL A 46 0.09 -1.62 8.42
N TYR A 47 0.81 -0.52 8.23
CA TYR A 47 1.98 -0.41 7.36
C TYR A 47 3.19 0.12 8.10
N GLU A 48 4.36 -0.41 7.81
CA GLU A 48 5.62 0.19 8.20
C GLU A 48 5.96 1.35 7.25
N MET A 49 6.21 2.52 7.82
CA MET A 49 6.51 3.74 7.10
C MET A 49 7.90 4.23 7.46
N GLY A 50 8.82 4.15 6.48
CA GLY A 50 10.20 4.65 6.63
C GLY A 50 10.32 6.17 6.69
N GLY A 51 9.30 6.92 6.28
CA GLY A 51 9.23 8.37 6.40
C GLY A 51 8.50 8.84 7.66
N GLY A 52 8.75 8.21 8.81
CA GLY A 52 8.17 8.60 10.09
C GLY A 52 8.42 10.07 10.41
N SER A 53 9.62 10.59 10.12
CA SER A 53 9.95 12.01 10.28
C SER A 53 9.00 12.95 9.52
N THR A 54 8.55 12.54 8.33
CA THR A 54 7.64 13.37 7.52
C THR A 54 6.23 13.33 8.11
N PHE A 55 5.72 12.16 8.51
CA PHE A 55 4.44 12.06 9.21
C PHE A 55 4.43 12.88 10.51
N ALA A 56 5.57 13.01 11.18
CA ALA A 56 5.69 13.78 12.43
C ALA A 56 5.46 15.28 12.21
N LEU A 57 5.72 15.81 11.01
CA LEU A 57 5.34 17.19 10.68
C LEU A 57 3.82 17.43 10.83
N LEU A 58 2.98 16.40 10.64
CA LEU A 58 1.54 16.47 10.85
C LEU A 58 1.16 16.48 12.33
N VAL A 59 1.73 15.57 13.13
CA VAL A 59 1.22 15.24 14.47
C VAL A 59 2.11 15.75 15.61
N ASP A 60 3.43 15.76 15.42
CA ASP A 60 4.44 16.07 16.44
C ASP A 60 5.68 16.73 15.79
N PRO A 61 5.56 18.01 15.41
CA PRO A 61 6.54 18.69 14.57
C PRO A 61 7.81 19.04 15.36
N GLU A 62 7.74 19.05 16.69
CA GLU A 62 8.87 19.34 17.58
C GLU A 62 9.85 18.16 17.65
N ASN A 63 9.34 16.93 17.48
CA ASN A 63 10.13 15.71 17.58
C ASN A 63 10.42 15.05 16.23
N TYR A 64 10.08 15.69 15.10
CA TYR A 64 10.17 15.08 13.77
C TYR A 64 11.57 14.54 13.41
N LYS A 65 12.64 15.16 13.91
CA LYS A 65 14.04 14.70 13.69
C LYS A 65 14.43 13.49 14.52
N LYS A 66 13.63 13.12 15.53
CA LYS A 66 13.93 12.04 16.47
C LYS A 66 13.21 10.73 16.11
N VAL A 67 12.27 10.78 15.17
CA VAL A 67 11.48 9.63 14.73
C VAL A 67 11.84 9.28 13.29
N ALA A 68 12.40 8.11 13.06
CA ALA A 68 12.70 7.62 11.71
C ALA A 68 11.56 6.74 11.19
N TRP A 69 11.15 5.74 11.98
CA TRP A 69 10.15 4.73 11.60
C TRP A 69 8.81 4.98 12.28
N ALA A 70 7.73 4.68 11.56
CA ALA A 70 6.38 4.71 12.10
C ALA A 70 5.56 3.52 11.62
N CYS A 71 4.65 3.05 12.46
CA CYS A 71 3.57 2.16 12.08
C CYS A 71 2.32 3.01 11.83
N LEU A 72 1.76 2.89 10.63
CA LEU A 72 0.53 3.55 10.21
C LEU A 72 -0.59 2.51 10.15
N ASP A 73 -1.47 2.51 11.15
CA ASP A 73 -2.76 1.79 11.08
C ASP A 73 -3.73 2.65 10.26
N PHE A 74 -3.89 2.33 8.98
CA PHE A 74 -4.64 3.13 8.03
C PHE A 74 -6.01 2.50 7.74
N LYS A 75 -7.08 3.20 8.10
CA LYS A 75 -8.47 2.73 7.93
C LYS A 75 -9.35 3.83 7.33
N PRO A 76 -9.18 4.13 6.03
CA PRO A 76 -9.90 5.22 5.38
C PRO A 76 -11.41 4.98 5.34
N ASN A 77 -11.86 3.71 5.33
CA ASN A 77 -13.26 3.33 5.44
C ASN A 77 -13.90 3.68 6.81
N GLU A 78 -13.07 3.80 7.85
CA GLU A 78 -13.44 4.25 9.20
C GLU A 78 -13.12 5.75 9.41
N ASN A 79 -12.71 6.46 8.35
CA ASN A 79 -12.26 7.85 8.39
C ASN A 79 -11.14 8.12 9.42
N ARG A 80 -10.26 7.14 9.66
CA ARG A 80 -9.21 7.25 10.67
C ARG A 80 -7.89 6.60 10.27
N ALA A 81 -6.83 7.10 10.87
CA ALA A 81 -5.54 6.44 10.93
C ALA A 81 -4.93 6.61 12.32
N ILE A 82 -4.09 5.67 12.73
CA ILE A 82 -3.26 5.80 13.93
C ILE A 82 -1.81 5.76 13.50
N ILE A 83 -1.05 6.77 13.91
CA ILE A 83 0.40 6.81 13.74
C ILE A 83 1.03 6.51 15.08
N LYS A 84 1.87 5.48 15.13
CA LYS A 84 2.70 5.15 16.28
C LYS A 84 4.17 5.12 15.84
N TYR A 85 5.00 5.94 16.47
CA TYR A 85 6.43 5.95 16.16
C TYR A 85 7.13 4.88 16.98
N TYR A 86 8.01 4.14 16.33
CA TYR A 86 8.82 3.13 17.00
C TYR A 86 9.72 3.78 18.05
N ASN A 87 9.79 3.21 19.26
CA ASN A 87 10.47 3.76 20.44
C ASN A 87 9.91 5.09 20.99
N PHE A 88 8.69 5.48 20.62
CA PHE A 88 8.00 6.63 21.21
C PHE A 88 6.67 6.19 21.84
N PRO A 89 6.31 6.74 23.01
CA PRO A 89 5.15 6.26 23.77
C PRO A 89 3.82 6.69 23.15
N ASN A 90 3.81 7.78 22.38
CA ASN A 90 2.58 8.42 21.93
C ASN A 90 1.98 7.71 20.72
N ARG A 91 0.65 7.64 20.72
CA ARG A 91 -0.17 7.24 19.59
C ARG A 91 -0.98 8.44 19.13
N TYR A 92 -0.91 8.74 17.83
CA TYR A 92 -1.57 9.89 17.25
C TYR A 92 -2.74 9.42 16.39
N GLU A 93 -3.96 9.78 16.78
CA GLU A 93 -5.16 9.50 16.00
C GLU A 93 -5.41 10.64 15.01
N VAL A 94 -5.41 10.30 13.73
CA VAL A 94 -5.54 11.23 12.61
C VAL A 94 -6.87 10.96 11.91
N ARG A 95 -7.63 12.01 11.63
CA ARG A 95 -8.83 11.89 10.80
C ARG A 95 -8.44 11.75 9.34
N VAL A 96 -9.03 10.79 8.66
CA VAL A 96 -8.83 10.54 7.23
C VAL A 96 -10.11 10.87 6.48
N GLU A 97 -10.01 11.68 5.43
CA GLU A 97 -11.11 11.96 4.51
C GLU A 97 -10.69 11.49 3.12
N ALA A 98 -11.40 10.51 2.55
CA ALA A 98 -11.12 10.02 1.21
C ALA A 98 -11.59 11.02 0.15
N ILE A 99 -10.69 11.44 -0.75
CA ILE A 99 -11.03 12.25 -1.93
C ILE A 99 -11.36 11.29 -3.09
N ASN A 100 -10.54 10.26 -3.27
CA ASN A 100 -10.76 9.14 -4.18
C ASN A 100 -10.01 7.90 -3.65
N GLU A 101 -9.87 6.85 -4.45
CA GLU A 101 -9.26 5.58 -4.02
C GLU A 101 -7.76 5.69 -3.71
N LEU A 102 -7.09 6.74 -4.21
CA LEU A 102 -5.65 6.93 -4.10
C LEU A 102 -5.26 8.29 -3.49
N GLU A 103 -6.22 9.12 -3.13
CA GLU A 103 -5.98 10.45 -2.57
C GLU A 103 -6.85 10.66 -1.33
N TYR A 104 -6.18 11.09 -0.27
CA TYR A 104 -6.76 11.23 1.07
C TYR A 104 -6.32 12.55 1.67
N LYS A 105 -7.15 13.10 2.53
CA LYS A 105 -6.83 14.24 3.37
C LYS A 105 -6.68 13.77 4.81
N LEU A 106 -5.57 14.12 5.42
CA LEU A 106 -5.21 13.79 6.79
C LEU A 106 -5.33 15.04 7.66
N ASN A 107 -6.09 14.97 8.75
CA ASN A 107 -6.31 16.10 9.65
C ASN A 107 -5.94 15.72 11.09
N TYR A 108 -5.15 16.57 11.73
CA TYR A 108 -4.78 16.43 13.13
C TYR A 108 -4.72 17.82 13.80
N SER A 109 -5.58 18.05 14.79
CA SER A 109 -5.77 19.39 15.38
C SER A 109 -6.11 20.42 14.29
N ASP A 110 -5.31 21.46 14.16
CA ASP A 110 -5.35 22.56 13.19
C ASP A 110 -4.48 22.31 11.95
N ARG A 111 -3.77 21.17 11.91
CA ARG A 111 -2.86 20.79 10.83
C ARG A 111 -3.52 19.82 9.86
N GLU A 112 -3.12 19.96 8.60
CA GLU A 112 -3.72 19.30 7.46
C GLU A 112 -2.63 18.87 6.48
N ALA A 113 -2.74 17.65 5.98
CA ALA A 113 -1.90 17.11 4.92
C ALA A 113 -2.73 16.40 3.86
N SER A 114 -2.31 16.49 2.60
CA SER A 114 -2.83 15.67 1.51
C SER A 114 -1.89 14.48 1.31
N MET A 115 -2.46 13.28 1.29
CA MET A 115 -1.76 12.03 1.04
C MET A 115 -2.17 11.47 -0.32
N LYS A 116 -1.18 11.14 -1.14
CA LYS A 116 -1.38 10.53 -2.46
C LYS A 116 -0.64 9.20 -2.54
N LEU A 117 -1.30 8.21 -3.12
CA LEU A 117 -0.78 6.88 -3.36
C LEU A 117 -0.47 6.72 -4.85
N GLU A 118 0.76 6.36 -5.18
CA GLU A 118 1.15 5.96 -6.52
C GLU A 118 1.31 4.44 -6.58
N VAL A 119 0.35 3.77 -7.21
CA VAL A 119 0.30 2.30 -7.27
C VAL A 119 1.27 1.78 -8.33
N THR A 120 2.10 0.83 -7.94
CA THR A 120 3.09 0.16 -8.80
C THR A 120 3.09 -1.36 -8.55
N GLY A 121 3.71 -2.11 -9.46
CA GLY A 121 3.80 -3.56 -9.38
C GLY A 121 2.93 -4.29 -10.40
N ASP A 122 2.69 -5.58 -10.14
CA ASP A 122 1.99 -6.47 -11.04
C ASP A 122 0.48 -6.32 -10.87
N TYR A 123 -0.24 -6.11 -11.99
CA TYR A 123 -1.71 -6.13 -11.96
C TYR A 123 -2.33 -6.78 -13.21
N PRO A 124 -3.24 -7.76 -13.05
CA PRO A 124 -3.72 -8.33 -11.77
C PRO A 124 -2.68 -9.21 -11.06
N VAL A 125 -2.67 -9.18 -9.73
CA VAL A 125 -1.84 -10.09 -8.91
C VAL A 125 -2.49 -11.46 -8.90
N LYS A 126 -1.76 -12.49 -9.34
CA LYS A 126 -2.26 -13.87 -9.35
C LYS A 126 -1.92 -14.58 -8.04
N GLU A 127 -2.89 -15.29 -7.48
CA GLU A 127 -2.67 -16.18 -6.34
C GLU A 127 -1.66 -17.28 -6.71
N GLY A 128 -0.77 -17.62 -5.79
CA GLY A 128 0.35 -18.55 -5.98
C GLY A 128 1.53 -17.98 -6.78
N SER A 129 1.49 -16.70 -7.19
CA SER A 129 2.58 -16.07 -7.93
C SER A 129 3.56 -15.31 -7.03
N MET A 130 4.68 -14.90 -7.64
CA MET A 130 5.63 -13.98 -7.03
C MET A 130 5.24 -12.51 -7.20
N GLY A 131 4.09 -12.22 -7.83
CA GLY A 131 3.66 -10.86 -8.11
C GLY A 131 3.15 -10.15 -6.86
N PHE A 132 3.22 -8.82 -6.89
CA PHE A 132 2.70 -7.98 -5.82
C PHE A 132 2.24 -6.62 -6.35
N LEU A 133 1.32 -6.00 -5.62
CA LEU A 133 0.86 -4.65 -5.84
C LEU A 133 1.23 -3.81 -4.61
N THR A 134 1.88 -2.68 -4.80
CA THR A 134 2.30 -1.77 -3.72
C THR A 134 1.99 -0.33 -4.12
N SER A 135 2.09 0.58 -3.17
CA SER A 135 1.99 2.01 -3.46
C SER A 135 3.05 2.79 -2.69
N THR A 136 3.65 3.77 -3.36
CA THR A 136 4.47 4.78 -2.69
C THR A 136 3.58 5.90 -2.19
N VAL A 137 3.92 6.42 -1.01
CA VAL A 137 3.18 7.50 -0.35
C VAL A 137 3.86 8.83 -0.58
N SER A 138 3.11 9.82 -1.05
CA SER A 138 3.52 11.21 -1.06
C SER A 138 2.64 12.04 -0.13
N LEU A 139 3.25 13.00 0.57
CA LEU A 139 2.57 13.94 1.46
C LEU A 139 2.83 15.38 1.02
N SER A 140 1.82 16.23 1.13
CA SER A 140 1.97 17.68 1.10
C SER A 140 1.21 18.31 2.27
N PHE A 141 1.75 19.37 2.85
CA PHE A 141 1.18 20.02 4.03
C PHE A 141 0.52 21.33 3.65
N LYS A 142 -0.61 21.66 4.28
CA LYS A 142 -1.27 22.94 4.05
C LYS A 142 -0.35 24.10 4.45
N GLY A 143 -0.13 25.02 3.53
CA GLY A 143 0.76 26.16 3.73
C GLY A 143 2.24 25.88 3.43
N ASP A 144 2.60 24.64 3.08
CA ASP A 144 3.92 24.27 2.57
C ASP A 144 3.86 24.09 1.05
N SER A 145 4.81 24.67 0.33
CA SER A 145 4.96 24.48 -1.12
C SER A 145 5.62 23.15 -1.49
N LYS A 146 6.25 22.47 -0.52
CA LYS A 146 6.99 21.23 -0.75
C LYS A 146 6.04 20.03 -0.81
N VAL A 147 6.32 19.14 -1.77
CA VAL A 147 5.77 17.78 -1.80
C VAL A 147 6.86 16.82 -1.35
N TYR A 148 6.54 16.01 -0.34
CA TYR A 148 7.40 14.97 0.19
C TYR A 148 7.03 13.67 -0.53
N ASN A 149 7.89 13.21 -1.42
CA ASN A 149 7.70 11.97 -2.16
C ASN A 149 8.38 10.81 -1.43
N ASP A 150 7.89 9.59 -1.67
CA ASP A 150 8.45 8.34 -1.12
C ASP A 150 8.59 8.36 0.41
N VAL A 151 7.53 8.81 1.09
CA VAL A 151 7.42 8.85 2.55
C VAL A 151 7.23 7.44 3.15
N GLY A 152 7.01 6.45 2.31
CA GLY A 152 6.91 5.06 2.69
C GLY A 152 6.17 4.27 1.62
N ARG A 153 6.11 2.96 1.83
CA ARG A 153 5.49 2.02 0.91
C ARG A 153 4.37 1.28 1.61
N MET A 154 3.20 1.23 0.98
CA MET A 154 2.06 0.46 1.44
C MET A 154 1.90 -0.75 0.53
N ASP A 155 2.27 -1.93 1.02
CA ASP A 155 2.08 -3.18 0.27
C ASP A 155 0.61 -3.59 0.26
N LEU A 156 -0.02 -3.52 -0.91
CA LEU A 156 -1.47 -3.68 -1.06
C LEU A 156 -1.85 -5.14 -1.27
N ILE A 157 -1.18 -5.88 -2.14
CA ILE A 157 -1.57 -7.26 -2.47
C ILE A 157 -0.33 -8.11 -2.67
N TYR A 158 -0.33 -9.31 -2.08
CA TYR A 158 0.69 -10.32 -2.29
C TYR A 158 0.14 -11.49 -3.09
N GLY A 159 0.91 -11.98 -4.07
CA GLY A 159 0.56 -13.18 -4.82
C GLY A 159 0.73 -14.47 -4.02
N SER A 160 1.56 -14.47 -2.97
CA SER A 160 1.78 -15.62 -2.11
C SER A 160 2.37 -15.24 -0.75
N ASP A 161 2.26 -16.15 0.23
CA ASP A 161 2.85 -16.00 1.57
C ASP A 161 4.38 -15.88 1.55
N SER A 162 5.02 -16.40 0.49
CA SER A 162 6.47 -16.23 0.29
C SER A 162 6.82 -14.77 0.05
N VAL A 163 6.01 -14.07 -0.75
CA VAL A 163 6.20 -12.64 -1.02
C VAL A 163 5.89 -11.80 0.22
N ALA A 164 4.84 -12.15 0.96
CA ALA A 164 4.50 -11.46 2.22
C ALA A 164 5.67 -11.51 3.22
N ARG A 165 6.27 -12.71 3.40
CA ARG A 165 7.43 -12.95 4.28
C ARG A 165 8.76 -12.43 3.77
N SER A 166 8.85 -11.97 2.52
CA SER A 166 10.10 -11.37 2.02
C SER A 166 10.07 -9.85 2.06
N ARG A 167 8.87 -9.26 2.04
CA ARG A 167 8.70 -7.80 1.96
C ARG A 167 8.42 -7.14 3.30
N HIS A 168 7.78 -7.84 4.24
CA HIS A 168 7.50 -7.34 5.59
C HIS A 168 6.83 -5.95 5.63
N GLY A 169 5.98 -5.61 4.65
CA GLY A 169 5.46 -4.25 4.50
C GLY A 169 4.05 -3.99 5.03
N ARG A 170 3.35 -5.03 5.52
CA ARG A 170 1.92 -4.98 5.87
C ARG A 170 1.60 -5.93 7.03
N PHE A 171 0.86 -5.44 8.01
CA PHE A 171 0.57 -6.12 9.28
C PHE A 171 -0.90 -5.98 9.68
N LYS A 172 -1.36 -6.83 10.60
CA LYS A 172 -2.72 -6.75 11.15
C LYS A 172 -2.81 -5.82 12.36
N THR A 173 -1.70 -5.64 13.07
CA THR A 173 -1.66 -4.86 14.31
C THR A 173 -0.43 -3.94 14.35
N LEU A 174 -0.50 -2.89 15.19
CA LEU A 174 0.64 -1.99 15.42
C LEU A 174 1.78 -2.75 16.11
N GLU A 175 1.43 -3.67 16.99
CA GLU A 175 2.38 -4.49 17.74
C GLU A 175 3.19 -5.41 16.83
N GLU A 176 2.56 -6.04 15.83
CA GLU A 176 3.26 -6.82 14.80
C GLU A 176 4.23 -5.95 13.99
N CYS A 177 3.81 -4.74 13.62
CA CYS A 177 4.65 -3.79 12.88
C CYS A 177 5.86 -3.33 13.72
N GLU A 178 5.67 -2.98 14.99
CA GLU A 178 6.77 -2.59 15.87
C GLU A 178 7.75 -3.73 16.14
N ALA A 179 7.23 -4.96 16.31
CA ALA A 179 8.07 -6.14 16.47
C ALA A 179 8.95 -6.38 15.22
N GLN A 180 8.41 -6.13 14.03
CA GLN A 180 9.16 -6.25 12.79
C GLN A 180 10.26 -5.19 12.68
N ILE A 181 9.95 -3.91 12.95
CA ILE A 181 10.96 -2.83 12.98
C ILE A 181 12.08 -3.18 13.97
N SER A 182 11.74 -3.67 15.17
CA SER A 182 12.72 -4.08 16.16
C SER A 182 13.62 -5.23 15.67
N ALA A 183 13.05 -6.21 14.98
CA ALA A 183 13.81 -7.34 14.45
C ALA A 183 14.77 -6.91 13.32
N ASP A 184 14.33 -5.99 12.46
CA ASP A 184 15.15 -5.48 11.36
C ASP A 184 16.28 -4.58 11.87
N GLU A 185 16.07 -3.81 12.94
CA GLU A 185 17.13 -3.08 13.62
C GLU A 185 18.16 -4.02 14.26
N GLU A 186 17.73 -5.05 14.99
CA GLU A 186 18.63 -6.04 15.61
C GLU A 186 19.47 -6.79 14.56
N LEU A 187 18.84 -7.17 13.44
CA LEU A 187 19.53 -7.80 12.33
C LEU A 187 20.56 -6.84 11.72
N SER A 188 20.18 -5.59 11.49
CA SER A 188 21.07 -4.55 10.96
C SER A 188 22.28 -4.29 11.87
N GLU A 189 22.07 -4.25 13.19
CA GLU A 189 23.16 -4.14 14.15
C GLU A 189 24.08 -5.36 14.13
N THR A 190 23.52 -6.56 14.02
CA THR A 190 24.28 -7.81 13.97
C THR A 190 25.16 -7.88 12.72
N LEU A 191 24.60 -7.52 11.56
CA LEU A 191 25.34 -7.46 10.31
C LEU A 191 26.47 -6.42 10.37
N ARG A 192 26.20 -5.23 10.93
CA ARG A 192 27.24 -4.19 11.11
C ARG A 192 28.38 -4.64 12.03
N LYS A 193 28.08 -5.43 13.07
CA LYS A 193 29.10 -6.02 13.95
C LYS A 193 29.92 -7.10 13.24
N GLN A 194 29.31 -7.87 12.34
CA GLN A 194 30.01 -8.88 11.54
C GLN A 194 30.95 -8.24 10.50
N ASP A 195 30.50 -7.19 9.80
CA ASP A 195 31.34 -6.45 8.84
C ASP A 195 32.51 -5.72 9.54
N GLY A 196 32.30 -5.29 10.79
CA GLY A 196 33.36 -4.72 11.64
C GLY A 196 34.32 -5.73 12.26
N ALA A 197 34.06 -7.04 12.12
CA ALA A 197 34.88 -8.12 12.68
C ALA A 197 35.85 -8.74 11.66
N CYS A 198 36.09 -8.08 10.53
CA CYS A 198 37.18 -8.39 9.60
C CYS A 198 38.53 -7.89 10.17
N GLU A 199 38.98 -8.47 11.27
CA GLU A 199 40.34 -8.32 11.79
C GLU A 199 41.17 -9.57 11.45
N GLY A 200 41.70 -9.61 10.23
CA GLY A 200 42.66 -10.62 9.78
C GLY A 200 43.59 -10.03 8.71
N PRO A 201 44.83 -10.55 8.56
CA PRO A 201 45.76 -10.02 7.57
C PRO A 201 45.26 -10.45 6.17
N GLY A 202 44.48 -9.59 5.53
CA GLY A 202 43.81 -9.88 4.26
C GLY A 202 42.54 -9.06 3.96
N CYS A 203 42.08 -8.23 4.91
CA CYS A 203 41.22 -7.08 4.62
C CYS A 203 42.06 -5.80 4.46
#